data_AF-A0A7V6IKR2-F1
#
_entry.id   AF-A0A7V6IKR2-F1
#
_cell.length_a   1.000
_cell.length_b   1.000
_cell.length_c   1.000
_cell.angle_alpha   90.00
_cell.angle_beta   90.00
_cell.angle_gamma   90.00
#
_symmetry.space_group_name_H-M   'P 1'
#
loop_
_entity.id
_entity.type
_entity.pdbx_description
1 polymer ?
#
loop_
_entity_poly.entity_id
_entity_poly.type
_entity_poly.pdbx_seq_one_letter_code
_entity_poly.pdbx_strand_id
1 'polypeptide(L)'
;MNRIYLIFLLLLPYFAYAQQNKADDIVGYYYNIDPFTGDASQIYIYKTNKNKYEGKVCWVDKEEKKKFLNLVFLKDLEFNNGKNEWQNGVVKYPGKNGTYAMTMKFESETRLKVRGYWGVALLGKTVYWHKEKEKRN
;
A
#
# COMPACT_ATOMS: atom_id res chain seq x y z
N MET A 1 17.54 37.12 -48.65
CA MET A 1 18.68 36.32 -48.16
C MET A 1 19.15 37.01 -46.88
N ASN A 2 19.01 36.50 -45.66
CA ASN A 2 19.03 35.14 -45.17
C ASN A 2 18.01 34.94 -44.03
N ARG A 3 17.35 33.78 -44.06
CA ARG A 3 16.52 33.24 -42.97
C ARG A 3 17.45 32.69 -41.89
N ILE A 4 17.53 33.33 -40.73
CA ILE A 4 18.02 32.70 -39.51
C ILE A 4 17.00 33.02 -38.43
N TYR A 5 15.98 32.17 -38.34
CA TYR A 5 15.14 32.10 -37.15
C TYR A 5 14.86 30.63 -36.85
N LEU A 6 14.87 30.33 -35.56
CA LEU A 6 14.25 29.14 -34.92
C LEU A 6 14.99 27.80 -35.07
N ILE A 7 16.12 27.66 -34.36
CA ILE A 7 16.48 26.38 -33.74
C ILE A 7 16.82 26.63 -32.27
N PHE A 8 15.80 26.95 -31.46
CA PHE A 8 15.95 27.01 -30.00
C PHE A 8 14.67 26.58 -29.26
N LEU A 9 13.78 25.83 -29.92
CA LEU A 9 12.45 25.51 -29.37
C LEU A 9 12.05 24.04 -29.58
N LEU A 10 12.96 23.09 -29.40
CA LEU A 10 12.65 21.66 -29.49
C LEU A 10 13.41 20.78 -28.49
N LEU A 11 13.90 21.36 -27.39
CA LEU A 11 14.46 20.62 -26.26
C LEU A 11 13.82 21.08 -24.96
N LEU A 12 12.60 20.59 -24.69
CA LEU A 12 12.01 20.28 -23.38
C LEU A 12 10.49 20.05 -23.58
N PRO A 13 9.86 18.99 -23.01
CA PRO A 13 10.30 18.24 -21.84
C PRO A 13 10.22 16.71 -22.02
N TYR A 14 11.35 16.03 -22.17
CA TYR A 14 11.42 14.58 -21.88
C TYR A 14 11.37 14.27 -20.36
N PHE A 15 11.38 15.31 -19.51
CA PHE A 15 11.30 15.17 -18.04
C PHE A 15 9.88 14.96 -17.49
N ALA A 16 8.83 14.98 -18.32
CA ALA A 16 7.46 14.74 -17.84
C ALA A 16 7.18 13.25 -17.51
N TYR A 17 8.02 12.34 -17.97
CA TYR A 17 7.91 10.90 -17.71
C TYR A 17 8.88 10.48 -16.59
N ALA A 18 8.65 10.85 -15.32
CA ALA A 18 9.19 10.14 -14.14
C ALA A 18 8.92 10.83 -12.79
N GLN A 19 7.90 11.68 -12.63
CA GLN A 19 7.38 11.89 -11.28
C GLN A 19 6.61 10.62 -10.88
N GLN A 20 7.35 9.60 -10.44
CA GLN A 20 6.77 8.48 -9.74
C GLN A 20 5.96 9.07 -8.58
N ASN A 21 4.64 8.92 -8.66
CA ASN A 21 3.76 9.47 -7.67
C ASN A 21 4.09 8.76 -6.36
N LYS A 22 4.56 9.49 -5.36
CA LYS A 22 4.90 8.95 -4.04
C LYS A 22 3.78 8.09 -3.44
N ALA A 23 2.53 8.38 -3.82
CA ALA A 23 1.37 7.58 -3.46
C ALA A 23 1.46 6.11 -3.92
N ASP A 24 2.10 5.85 -5.06
CA ASP A 24 2.24 4.52 -5.66
C ASP A 24 3.39 3.72 -5.03
N ASP A 25 4.22 4.32 -4.17
CA ASP A 25 5.28 3.62 -3.45
C ASP A 25 4.75 2.50 -2.54
N ILE A 26 3.47 2.53 -2.18
CA ILE A 26 2.83 1.45 -1.42
C ILE A 26 2.47 0.23 -2.27
N VAL A 27 2.48 0.31 -3.59
CA VAL A 27 2.17 -0.84 -4.45
C VAL A 27 3.27 -1.88 -4.32
N GLY A 28 2.89 -3.14 -4.11
CA GLY A 28 3.84 -4.25 -3.98
C GLY A 28 3.39 -5.35 -3.02
N TYR A 29 4.34 -6.22 -2.69
CA TYR A 29 4.15 -7.37 -1.80
C TYR A 29 4.67 -7.05 -0.40
N TYR A 30 3.97 -7.53 0.62
CA TYR A 30 4.27 -7.23 2.02
C TYR A 30 4.19 -8.46 2.87
N TYR A 31 5.32 -8.86 3.45
CA TYR A 31 5.38 -9.89 4.48
C TYR A 31 4.92 -9.32 5.81
N ASN A 32 4.09 -10.07 6.53
CA ASN A 32 3.71 -9.75 7.90
C ASN A 32 3.63 -11.02 8.76
N ILE A 33 3.76 -10.82 10.06
CA ILE A 33 3.48 -11.82 11.09
C ILE A 33 2.30 -11.32 11.90
N ASP A 34 1.27 -12.14 12.05
CA ASP A 34 0.14 -11.84 12.93
C ASP A 34 0.62 -11.82 14.39
N PRO A 35 0.44 -10.71 15.13
CA PRO A 35 1.03 -10.56 16.46
C PRO A 35 0.36 -11.41 17.55
N PHE A 36 -0.78 -12.04 17.27
CA PHE A 36 -1.51 -12.87 18.23
C PHE A 36 -1.26 -14.36 18.02
N THR A 37 -1.16 -14.77 16.76
CA THR A 37 -1.00 -16.18 16.37
C THR A 37 0.43 -16.54 16.01
N GLY A 38 1.23 -15.57 15.56
CA GLY A 38 2.56 -15.81 15.01
C GLY A 38 2.54 -16.32 13.56
N ASP A 39 1.36 -16.48 12.96
CA ASP A 39 1.22 -16.93 11.57
C ASP A 39 1.74 -15.86 10.60
N ALA A 40 2.45 -16.30 9.58
CA ALA A 40 3.00 -15.45 8.54
C ALA A 40 2.12 -15.40 7.28
N SER A 41 1.97 -14.22 6.71
CA SER A 41 1.27 -14.05 5.43
C SER A 41 1.94 -13.00 4.55
N GLN A 42 1.59 -13.02 3.26
CA GLN A 42 2.00 -11.99 2.31
C GLN A 42 0.77 -11.29 1.74
N ILE A 43 0.79 -9.96 1.76
CA ILE A 43 -0.29 -9.11 1.27
C ILE A 43 0.20 -8.43 0.00
N TYR A 44 -0.63 -8.44 -1.04
CA TYR A 44 -0.40 -7.65 -2.24
C TYR A 44 -1.27 -6.39 -2.19
N ILE A 45 -0.62 -5.23 -2.18
CA ILE A 45 -1.28 -3.92 -2.25
C ILE A 45 -1.24 -3.44 -3.70
N TYR A 46 -2.39 -3.02 -4.22
CA TYR A 46 -2.55 -2.53 -5.59
C TYR A 46 -3.43 -1.27 -5.65
N LYS A 47 -3.23 -0.47 -6.70
CA LYS A 47 -4.03 0.70 -6.99
C LYS A 47 -5.30 0.31 -7.75
N THR A 48 -6.42 0.89 -7.37
CA THR A 48 -7.73 0.73 -8.02
C THR A 48 -7.95 1.82 -9.07
N ASN A 49 -8.94 1.62 -9.94
CA ASN A 49 -9.39 2.64 -10.90
C ASN A 49 -9.93 3.92 -10.25
N LYS A 50 -10.23 3.90 -8.94
CA LYS A 50 -10.69 5.07 -8.16
C LYS A 50 -9.54 5.85 -7.50
N ASN A 51 -8.29 5.59 -7.89
CA ASN A 51 -7.10 6.17 -7.26
C ASN A 51 -6.96 5.89 -5.75
N LYS A 52 -7.59 4.81 -5.28
CA LYS A 52 -7.42 4.26 -3.93
C LYS A 52 -6.59 2.98 -3.97
N TYR A 53 -6.11 2.53 -2.82
CA TYR A 53 -5.34 1.30 -2.69
C TYR A 53 -6.14 0.24 -1.92
N GLU A 54 -6.03 -1.00 -2.38
CA GLU A 54 -6.62 -2.18 -1.74
C GLU A 54 -5.53 -3.20 -1.47
N GLY A 55 -5.74 -4.04 -0.45
CA GLY A 55 -4.85 -5.13 -0.08
C GLY A 55 -5.56 -6.46 -0.08
N LYS A 56 -4.94 -7.46 -0.71
CA LYS A 56 -5.40 -8.85 -0.69
C LYS A 56 -4.34 -9.81 -0.19
N VAL A 57 -4.75 -10.89 0.46
CA VAL A 57 -3.85 -11.98 0.85
C VAL A 57 -3.40 -12.70 -0.42
N CYS A 58 -2.09 -12.87 -0.61
CA CYS A 58 -1.53 -13.52 -1.79
C CYS A 58 -0.69 -14.76 -1.47
N TRP A 59 -0.26 -14.92 -0.21
CA TRP A 59 0.42 -16.11 0.30
C TRP A 59 0.17 -16.26 1.82
N VAL A 60 0.22 -17.48 2.33
CA VAL A 60 0.09 -17.83 3.74
C VAL A 60 1.04 -18.98 4.07
N ASP A 61 1.57 -19.02 5.29
CA ASP A 61 2.47 -20.09 5.78
C ASP A 61 1.72 -21.36 6.21
N LYS A 62 0.47 -21.19 6.68
CA LYS A 62 -0.38 -22.26 7.21
C LYS A 62 -1.43 -22.73 6.20
N GLU A 63 -1.58 -24.04 6.07
CA GLU A 63 -2.53 -24.68 5.14
C GLU A 63 -3.98 -24.25 5.43
N GLU A 64 -4.38 -24.22 6.70
CA GLU A 64 -5.72 -23.86 7.14
C GLU A 64 -6.11 -22.41 6.83
N LYS A 65 -5.12 -21.56 6.51
CA LYS A 65 -5.31 -20.17 6.12
C LYS A 65 -5.46 -20.01 4.61
N LYS A 66 -5.24 -21.05 3.79
CA LYS A 66 -5.36 -20.94 2.32
C LYS A 66 -6.75 -20.51 1.86
N LYS A 67 -7.80 -20.75 2.66
CA LYS A 67 -9.15 -20.22 2.44
C LYS A 67 -9.23 -18.69 2.36
N PHE A 68 -8.22 -17.97 2.86
CA PHE A 68 -8.12 -16.51 2.78
C PHE A 68 -7.34 -16.01 1.57
N LEU A 69 -6.75 -16.89 0.75
CA LEU A 69 -6.05 -16.46 -0.47
C LEU A 69 -6.99 -15.66 -1.39
N ASN A 70 -6.47 -14.57 -1.93
CA ASN A 70 -7.19 -13.57 -2.73
C ASN A 70 -8.29 -12.79 -1.99
N LEU A 71 -8.47 -12.99 -0.67
CA LEU A 71 -9.39 -12.17 0.11
C LEU A 71 -8.91 -10.71 0.13
N VAL A 72 -9.72 -9.81 -0.42
CA VAL A 72 -9.55 -8.36 -0.32
C VAL A 72 -10.10 -7.91 1.04
N PHE A 73 -9.22 -7.76 2.02
CA PHE A 73 -9.60 -7.39 3.40
C PHE A 73 -9.34 -5.93 3.72
N LEU A 74 -8.48 -5.25 2.95
CA LEU A 74 -8.08 -3.86 3.13
C LEU A 74 -8.57 -3.03 1.95
N LYS A 75 -9.31 -1.97 2.22
CA LYS A 75 -9.91 -1.09 1.21
C LYS A 75 -9.72 0.38 1.52
N ASP A 76 -10.00 1.22 0.53
CA ASP A 76 -10.14 2.68 0.67
C ASP A 76 -8.89 3.44 1.16
N LEU A 77 -7.70 2.82 1.11
CA LEU A 77 -6.47 3.55 1.44
C LEU A 77 -6.25 4.68 0.43
N GLU A 78 -5.91 5.85 0.93
CA GLU A 78 -5.65 7.05 0.14
C GLU A 78 -4.39 7.73 0.66
N PHE A 79 -3.54 8.22 -0.25
CA PHE A 79 -2.31 8.91 0.13
C PHE A 79 -2.58 10.36 0.53
N ASN A 80 -2.07 10.75 1.69
CA ASN A 80 -2.08 12.12 2.19
C ASN A 80 -0.69 12.74 2.03
N ASN A 81 -0.55 13.61 1.03
CA ASN A 81 0.70 14.32 0.73
C ASN A 81 1.22 15.13 1.94
N GLY A 82 0.33 15.80 2.69
CA GLY A 82 0.73 16.64 3.82
C GLY A 82 1.31 15.87 5.00
N LYS A 83 0.91 14.61 5.18
CA LYS A 83 1.40 13.74 6.27
C LYS A 83 2.44 12.71 5.84
N ASN A 84 2.61 12.55 4.53
CA ASN A 84 3.38 11.46 3.93
C ASN A 84 2.94 10.10 4.48
N GLU A 85 1.63 9.83 4.45
CA GLU A 85 1.01 8.60 4.97
C GLU A 85 -0.17 8.18 4.10
N TRP A 86 -0.50 6.89 4.10
CA TRP A 86 -1.77 6.40 3.59
C TRP A 86 -2.77 6.31 4.73
N GLN A 87 -3.97 6.83 4.52
CA GLN A 87 -5.03 6.93 5.54
C GLN A 87 -6.37 6.47 4.97
N ASN A 88 -7.43 6.54 5.78
CA ASN A 88 -8.80 6.12 5.44
C ASN A 88 -8.95 4.63 5.11
N GLY A 89 -7.91 3.83 5.30
CA GLY A 89 -7.94 2.40 5.06
C GLY A 89 -8.98 1.73 5.96
N VAL A 90 -9.69 0.75 5.41
CA VAL A 90 -10.71 -0.01 6.13
C VAL A 90 -10.37 -1.48 6.07
N VAL A 91 -10.24 -2.11 7.23
CA VAL A 91 -10.03 -3.56 7.37
C VAL A 91 -11.33 -4.24 7.74
N LYS A 92 -11.74 -5.22 6.91
CA LYS A 92 -12.89 -6.07 7.16
C LYS A 92 -12.54 -7.53 6.85
N TYR A 93 -12.64 -8.38 7.87
CA TYR A 93 -12.54 -9.83 7.71
C TYR A 93 -13.95 -10.45 7.70
N PRO A 94 -14.27 -11.31 6.73
CA PRO A 94 -15.50 -12.10 6.77
C PRO A 94 -15.59 -12.90 8.09
N GLY A 95 -16.74 -12.86 8.75
CA GLY A 95 -16.99 -13.62 9.99
C GLY A 95 -16.48 -12.97 11.29
N LYS A 96 -15.84 -11.78 11.23
CA LYS A 96 -15.57 -10.97 12.42
C LYS A 96 -16.47 -9.73 12.42
N ASN A 97 -17.12 -9.46 13.54
CA ASN A 97 -17.80 -8.20 13.76
C ASN A 97 -16.75 -7.12 14.09
N GLY A 98 -16.77 -6.03 13.33
CA GLY A 98 -15.86 -4.91 13.53
C GLY A 98 -15.24 -4.43 12.22
N THR A 99 -15.19 -3.10 12.07
CA THR A 99 -14.52 -2.42 10.99
C THR A 99 -13.39 -1.61 11.62
N TYR A 100 -12.14 -1.89 11.23
CA TYR A 100 -10.99 -1.16 11.75
C TYR A 100 -10.52 -0.14 10.72
N ALA A 101 -10.34 1.09 11.16
CA ALA A 101 -9.65 2.09 10.38
C ALA A 101 -8.14 1.80 10.40
N MET A 102 -7.46 2.09 9.30
CA MET A 102 -6.06 1.77 9.09
C MET A 102 -5.32 2.96 8.49
N THR A 103 -4.15 3.26 9.05
CA THR A 103 -3.16 4.14 8.44
C THR A 103 -1.85 3.39 8.22
N MET A 104 -1.08 3.82 7.23
CA MET A 104 0.20 3.23 6.88
C MET A 104 1.23 4.29 6.56
N LYS A 105 2.48 4.08 7.00
CA LYS A 105 3.58 5.01 6.75
C LYS A 105 4.89 4.25 6.66
N PHE A 106 5.68 4.52 5.62
CA PHE A 106 7.04 3.99 5.56
C PHE A 106 7.91 4.65 6.63
N GLU A 107 8.59 3.83 7.42
CA GLU A 107 9.65 4.26 8.36
C GLU A 107 11.05 3.99 7.79
N SER A 108 11.14 3.12 6.79
CA SER A 108 12.32 2.93 5.92
C SER A 108 11.86 2.47 4.53
N GLU A 109 12.80 2.23 3.60
CA GLU A 109 12.49 1.75 2.24
C GLU A 109 11.64 0.47 2.20
N THR A 110 11.78 -0.40 3.20
CA THR A 110 11.08 -1.68 3.25
C THR A 110 10.20 -1.85 4.48
N ARG A 111 10.32 -1.00 5.50
CA ARG A 111 9.53 -1.13 6.74
C ARG A 111 8.31 -0.24 6.69
N LEU A 112 7.15 -0.86 6.52
CA LEU A 112 5.85 -0.20 6.53
C LEU A 112 5.23 -0.31 7.93
N LYS A 113 5.09 0.82 8.60
CA LYS A 113 4.29 0.91 9.82
C LYS A 113 2.81 0.82 9.44
N VAL A 114 2.08 -0.09 10.08
CA VAL A 114 0.66 -0.30 9.86
C VAL A 114 -0.07 -0.14 11.18
N ARG A 115 -0.93 0.88 11.29
CA ARG A 115 -1.69 1.16 12.51
C ARG A 115 -3.18 0.93 12.26
N GLY A 116 -3.74 -0.06 12.94
CA GLY A 116 -5.18 -0.33 12.95
C GLY A 116 -5.83 0.16 14.23
N TYR A 117 -7.00 0.79 14.15
CA TYR A 117 -7.74 1.29 15.31
C TYR A 117 -9.25 1.19 15.11
N TRP A 118 -9.98 1.07 16.22
CA TRP A 118 -11.43 1.06 16.23
C TRP A 118 -11.95 2.41 16.73
N GLY A 119 -12.61 3.17 15.85
CA GLY A 119 -13.09 4.51 16.16
C GLY A 119 -11.95 5.52 16.25
N VAL A 120 -11.45 5.79 17.46
CA VAL A 120 -10.38 6.78 17.71
C VAL A 120 -8.98 6.16 17.56
N ALA A 121 -8.07 6.89 16.90
CA ALA A 121 -6.71 6.41 16.61
C ALA A 121 -5.87 6.08 17.85
N LEU A 122 -6.21 6.60 19.03
CA LEU A 122 -5.52 6.37 20.29
C LEU A 122 -5.64 4.93 20.82
N LEU A 123 -6.75 4.24 20.53
CA LEU A 123 -7.01 2.87 21.00
C LEU A 123 -6.58 1.79 20.01
N GLY A 124 -5.65 2.13 19.11
CA GLY A 124 -5.16 1.25 18.06
C GLY A 124 -3.98 0.37 18.43
N LYS A 125 -3.73 -0.64 17.59
CA LYS A 125 -2.50 -1.44 17.58
C LYS A 125 -1.65 -1.07 16.37
N THR A 126 -0.34 -1.10 16.57
CA THR A 126 0.64 -0.91 15.50
C THR A 126 1.33 -2.25 15.23
N VAL A 127 1.43 -2.62 13.96
CA VAL A 127 2.24 -3.73 13.46
C VAL A 127 3.16 -3.23 12.36
N TYR A 128 4.15 -4.04 11.98
CA TYR A 128 5.09 -3.71 10.91
C TYR A 128 4.99 -4.75 9.81
N TRP A 129 4.83 -4.27 8.59
CA TRP A 129 4.92 -5.09 7.39
C TRP A 129 6.23 -4.79 6.67
N HIS A 130 6.77 -5.79 5.99
CA HIS A 130 8.03 -5.70 5.28
C HIS A 130 7.80 -5.83 3.78
N LYS A 131 8.15 -4.80 3.00
CA LYS A 131 8.01 -4.80 1.55
C LYS A 131 8.97 -5.82 0.93
N GLU A 132 8.45 -6.63 0.04
CA GLU A 132 9.17 -7.67 -0.71
C GLU A 132 9.09 -7.40 -2.21
N LYS A 133 10.10 -7.87 -2.94
CA LYS A 133 10.22 -7.65 -4.40
C LYS A 133 9.21 -8.48 -5.19
N GLU A 134 8.87 -9.68 -4.69
CA GLU A 134 8.10 -10.66 -5.43
C GLU A 134 7.12 -11.43 -4.53
N LYS A 135 6.15 -12.07 -5.18
CA LYS A 135 5.19 -12.94 -4.51
C LYS A 135 5.92 -14.20 -4.00
N ARG A 136 5.63 -14.61 -2.77
CA ARG A 136 6.11 -15.88 -2.22
C ARG A 136 5.38 -17.07 -2.85
N ASN A 137 6.09 -18.19 -2.97
CA ASN A 137 5.60 -19.47 -3.49
C ASN A 137 4.97 -20.33 -2.39
#